data_AF-A0A4Y9NBW3-F1
#
_entry.id   AF-A0A4Y9NBW3-F1
#
_cell.length_a   1.000
_cell.length_b   1.000
_cell.length_c   1.000
_cell.angle_alpha   90.00
_cell.angle_beta   90.00
_cell.angle_gamma   90.00
#
_symmetry.space_group_name_H-M   'P 1'
#
loop_
_entity.id
_entity.type
_entity.pdbx_description
1 polymer ?
#
loop_
_entity_poly.entity_id
_entity_poly.type
_entity_poly.pdbx_seq_one_letter_code
_entity_poly.pdbx_strand_id
1 'polypeptide(L)' 'MSPSITSLDEIDLEVSVAFVALGVARGAFTRCPSGENLRAVDDAENAVNRLLDARLAAQS' A
#
# COMPACT_ATOMS: atom_id res chain seq x y z
N MET A 1 11.79 -2.36 23.70
CA MET A 1 11.30 -1.94 22.38
C MET A 1 10.53 -0.66 22.61
N SER A 2 11.13 0.48 22.31
CA SER A 2 10.42 1.77 22.32
C SER A 2 9.35 1.71 21.24
N PRO A 3 8.12 2.22 21.47
CA PRO A 3 7.17 2.36 20.39
C PRO A 3 7.83 3.31 19.39
N SER A 4 8.20 2.79 18.21
CA SER A 4 8.52 3.68 17.10
C SER A 4 7.25 4.47 16.86
N ILE A 5 7.25 5.73 17.28
CA ILE A 5 6.28 6.70 16.83
C ILE A 5 6.62 6.87 15.34
N THR A 6 6.10 6.00 14.50
CA THR A 6 6.03 6.24 13.06
C THR A 6 5.22 7.52 12.94
N SER A 7 5.87 8.62 12.56
CA SER A 7 5.18 9.90 12.47
C SER A 7 4.11 9.80 11.37
N LEU A 8 3.05 10.61 11.46
CA LEU A 8 2.03 10.65 10.40
C LEU A 8 2.66 10.92 9.03
N ASP A 9 3.75 11.70 8.97
CA ASP A 9 4.52 11.94 7.74
C ASP A 9 5.17 10.66 7.17
N GLU A 10 5.66 9.78 8.03
CA GLU A 10 6.25 8.50 7.61
C GLU A 10 5.17 7.56 7.07
N ILE A 11 3.99 7.50 7.72
CA ILE A 11 2.85 6.74 7.20
C ILE A 11 2.38 7.31 5.86
N ASP A 12 2.31 8.64 5.71
CA ASP A 12 1.90 9.28 4.45
C ASP A 12 2.89 9.02 3.31
N LEU A 13 4.19 8.95 3.62
CA LEU A 13 5.22 8.55 2.67
C LEU A 13 5.04 7.08 2.25
N GLU A 14 4.84 6.18 3.20
CA GLU A 14 4.62 4.76 2.91
C GLU A 14 3.35 4.54 2.07
N VAL A 15 2.25 5.24 2.38
CA VAL A 15 1.01 5.21 1.58
C VAL A 15 1.31 5.63 0.14
N SER A 16 2.06 6.72 -0.04
CA SER A 16 2.42 7.22 -1.38
C SER A 16 3.21 6.19 -2.18
N VAL A 17 4.20 5.54 -1.56
CA VAL A 17 4.99 4.48 -2.19
C VAL A 17 4.13 3.26 -2.53
N ALA A 18 3.28 2.82 -1.62
CA ALA A 18 2.37 1.70 -1.84
C ALA A 18 1.38 1.98 -2.99
N PHE A 19 0.89 3.22 -3.11
CA PHE A 19 -0.01 3.62 -4.19
C PHE A 19 0.68 3.60 -5.57
N VAL A 20 1.96 3.97 -5.63
CA VAL A 20 2.77 3.82 -6.85
C VAL A 20 2.92 2.35 -7.22
N ALA A 21 3.23 1.47 -6.25
CA ALA A 21 3.35 0.04 -6.47
C ALA A 21 2.02 -0.58 -6.99
N LEU A 22 0.88 -0.17 -6.42
CA LEU A 22 -0.43 -0.56 -6.91
C LEU A 22 -0.67 -0.12 -8.36
N GLY A 23 -0.26 1.10 -8.72
CA GLY A 23 -0.30 1.58 -10.11
C GLY A 23 0.52 0.72 -11.07
N VAL A 24 1.73 0.30 -10.65
CA VAL A 24 2.58 -0.61 -11.43
C VAL A 24 1.92 -1.98 -11.61
N ALA A 25 1.37 -2.56 -10.54
CA ALA A 25 0.68 -3.84 -10.57
C ALA A 25 -0.55 -3.79 -11.50
N ARG A 26 -1.37 -2.73 -11.40
CA ARG A 26 -2.51 -2.50 -12.28
C ARG A 26 -2.07 -2.34 -13.74
N GLY A 27 -0.97 -1.62 -13.98
CA GLY A 27 -0.39 -1.50 -15.32
C GLY A 27 0.09 -2.83 -15.90
N ALA A 28 0.69 -3.69 -15.07
CA ALA A 28 1.10 -5.03 -15.47
C ALA A 28 -0.11 -5.91 -15.80
N PHE A 29 -1.16 -5.89 -14.96
CA PHE A 29 -2.40 -6.62 -15.19
C PHE A 29 -3.12 -6.15 -16.46
N THR A 30 -3.22 -4.84 -16.69
CA THR A 30 -3.84 -4.29 -17.92
C THR A 30 -3.11 -4.74 -19.18
N ARG A 31 -1.78 -4.86 -19.15
CA ARG A 31 -1.01 -5.37 -20.30
C ARG A 31 -1.08 -6.89 -20.45
N CYS A 32 -1.15 -7.62 -19.34
CA CYS A 32 -1.19 -9.08 -19.30
C CYS A 32 -2.09 -9.55 -18.15
N PRO A 33 -3.37 -9.84 -18.42
CA PRO A 33 -4.32 -10.24 -17.37
C PRO A 33 -4.10 -11.71 -16.99
N SER A 34 -3.11 -11.95 -16.15
CA SER A 34 -2.79 -13.27 -15.59
C SER A 34 -3.23 -13.36 -14.12
N GLY A 35 -3.40 -14.59 -13.63
CA GLY A 35 -3.70 -14.81 -12.21
C GLY A 35 -2.58 -14.33 -11.27
N GLU A 36 -1.33 -14.33 -11.73
CA GLU A 36 -0.19 -13.78 -10.99
C GLU A 36 -0.28 -12.26 -10.88
N ASN A 37 -0.58 -11.57 -11.98
CA ASN A 37 -0.74 -10.12 -11.96
C ASN A 37 -1.99 -9.69 -11.17
N LEU A 38 -3.06 -10.50 -11.19
CA LEU A 38 -4.23 -10.26 -10.35
C LEU A 38 -3.85 -10.33 -8.86
N ARG A 39 -3.13 -11.36 -8.43
CA ARG A 39 -2.62 -11.47 -7.05
C ARG A 39 -1.71 -10.31 -6.69
N ALA A 40 -0.83 -9.89 -7.60
CA ALA A 40 0.04 -8.74 -7.37
C ALA A 40 -0.75 -7.43 -7.16
N VAL A 41 -1.88 -7.25 -7.88
CA VAL A 41 -2.80 -6.12 -7.66
C VAL A 41 -3.46 -6.24 -6.29
N ASP A 42 -4.00 -7.41 -5.95
CA ASP A 42 -4.67 -7.64 -4.67
C ASP A 42 -3.71 -7.43 -3.48
N ASP A 43 -2.48 -7.93 -3.57
CA ASP A 43 -1.45 -7.77 -2.55
C ASP A 43 -1.05 -6.30 -2.36
N ALA A 44 -0.87 -5.57 -3.47
CA ALA A 44 -0.57 -4.14 -3.43
C ALA A 44 -1.73 -3.32 -2.85
N GLU A 45 -2.97 -3.67 -3.19
CA GLU A 45 -4.16 -3.02 -2.65
C GLU A 45 -4.33 -3.27 -1.15
N ASN A 46 -4.10 -4.52 -0.71
CA ASN A 46 -4.07 -4.87 0.70
C ASN A 46 -2.98 -4.11 1.47
N ALA A 47 -1.81 -3.88 0.87
CA ALA A 47 -0.75 -3.09 1.49
C ALA A 47 -1.18 -1.63 1.69
N VAL A 48 -1.78 -1.00 0.69
CA VAL A 48 -2.32 0.37 0.80
C VAL A 48 -3.38 0.45 1.90
N ASN A 49 -4.33 -0.49 1.94
CA ASN A 49 -5.39 -0.48 2.94
C ASN A 49 -4.86 -0.57 4.37
N ARG A 50 -3.88 -1.45 4.63
CA ARG A 50 -3.24 -1.56 5.95
C ARG A 50 -2.57 -0.26 6.39
N LEU A 51 -1.94 0.47 5.46
CA LEU A 51 -1.29 1.74 5.76
C LEU A 51 -2.32 2.85 6.02
N LEU A 52 -3.44 2.86 5.30
CA LEU A 52 -4.54 3.78 5.56
C LEU A 52 -5.20 3.52 6.93
N ASP A 53 -5.36 2.25 7.31
CA ASP A 53 -5.84 1.85 8.63
C ASP A 53 -4.87 2.29 9.73
N ALA A 54 -3.57 2.10 9.54
CA ALA A 54 -2.53 2.55 10.46
C ALA A 54 -2.53 4.09 10.60
N ARG A 55 -2.69 4.81 9.49
CA ARG A 55 -2.82 6.27 9.48
C ARG A 55 -4.03 6.73 10.29
N LEU A 56 -5.18 6.07 10.10
CA LEU A 56 -6.41 6.38 10.81
C LEU A 56 -6.24 6.15 12.32
N ALA A 57 -5.62 5.04 12.71
CA ALA A 57 -5.33 4.72 14.12
C ALA A 57 -4.32 5.68 14.75
N ALA A 58 -3.39 6.25 13.97
CA ALA A 58 -2.44 7.25 14.46
C ALA A 58 -3.05 8.65 14.63
N GLN A 59 -4.25 8.90 14.09
CA GLN A 59 -4.98 10.17 14.22
C GLN A 59 -6.00 10.20 15.36
N SER A 60 -6.34 9.03 15.94
CA SER A 60 -7.30 8.87 17.05
C SER A 60 -6.62 8.97 18.41
#